data_AF-A0A940MWV2-F1
#
_entry.id   AF-A0A940MWV2-F1
#
_cell.length_a   1.000
_cell.length_b   1.000
_cell.length_c   1.000
_cell.angle_alpha   90.00
_cell.angle_beta   90.00
_cell.angle_gamma   90.00
#
_symmetry.space_group_name_H-M   'P 1'
#
loop_
_entity.id
_entity.type
_entity.pdbx_description
1 polymer ?
#
loop_
_entity_poly.entity_id
_entity_poly.type
_entity_poly.pdbx_seq_one_letter_code
_entity_poly.pdbx_strand_id
1 'polypeptide(L)'
;MFVIWSGWGILVLPVVVGTAVVVGAILQWLLTAAGRPDLAFLAFSAGLFAAAAVNWIVGRRLNSAPGRDLVDPRTQERVVLRRRHALFWISMEYWSIPVALAAFVPLLALRQLGGH
;
A
#
# COMPACT_ATOMS: atom_id res chain seq x y z
N MET A 1 -5.69 -17.32 20.17
CA MET A 1 -4.67 -16.88 19.19
C MET A 1 -5.21 -15.63 18.50
N PHE A 2 -4.56 -14.48 18.64
CA PHE A 2 -5.00 -13.24 17.99
C PHE A 2 -4.56 -13.27 16.52
N VAL A 3 -5.49 -13.53 15.60
CA VAL A 3 -5.21 -13.42 14.16
C VAL A 3 -5.33 -11.95 13.78
N ILE A 4 -4.21 -11.34 13.40
CA ILE A 4 -4.13 -9.92 13.04
C ILE A 4 -4.53 -9.65 11.58
N TRP A 5 -4.81 -10.65 10.75
CA TRP A 5 -5.17 -10.46 9.34
C TRP A 5 -6.43 -11.23 8.94
N SER A 6 -7.13 -10.76 7.91
CA SER A 6 -8.30 -11.44 7.34
C SER A 6 -8.17 -11.55 5.82
N GLY A 7 -8.47 -12.74 5.28
CA GLY A 7 -8.37 -13.06 3.85
C GLY A 7 -7.02 -12.65 3.26
N TRP A 8 -7.03 -11.90 2.15
CA TRP A 8 -5.86 -11.38 1.47
C TRP A 8 -5.20 -10.14 2.11
N GLY A 9 -5.58 -9.75 3.34
CA GLY A 9 -5.01 -8.57 4.00
C GLY A 9 -3.48 -8.63 4.17
N ILE A 10 -2.90 -9.83 4.26
CA ILE A 10 -1.44 -10.01 4.29
C ILE A 10 -0.72 -9.50 3.03
N LEU A 11 -1.44 -9.33 1.90
CA LEU A 11 -0.87 -8.81 0.64
C LEU A 11 -0.38 -7.37 0.74
N VAL A 12 -0.78 -6.60 1.77
CA VAL A 12 -0.22 -5.26 2.02
C VAL A 12 1.31 -5.32 2.03
N LEU A 13 1.92 -6.32 2.70
CA LEU A 13 3.36 -6.42 2.86
C LEU A 13 4.10 -6.61 1.51
N PRO A 14 3.84 -7.67 0.72
CA PRO A 14 4.54 -7.86 -0.54
C PRO A 14 4.18 -6.78 -1.58
N VAL A 15 2.95 -6.26 -1.59
CA VAL A 15 2.57 -5.19 -2.53
C VAL A 15 3.33 -3.91 -2.21
N VAL A 16 3.36 -3.50 -0.95
CA VAL A 16 4.04 -2.26 -0.56
C VAL A 16 5.56 -2.39 -0.72
N VAL A 17 6.16 -3.43 -0.15
CA VAL A 17 7.62 -3.63 -0.21
C VAL A 17 8.08 -3.88 -1.64
N GLY A 18 7.41 -4.79 -2.36
CA GLY A 18 7.77 -5.12 -3.74
C GLY A 18 7.67 -3.92 -4.67
N THR A 19 6.57 -3.15 -4.61
CA THR A 19 6.41 -1.96 -5.45
C THR A 19 7.42 -0.87 -5.09
N ALA A 20 7.64 -0.62 -3.80
CA ALA A 20 8.58 0.42 -3.36
C ALA A 20 10.01 0.11 -3.80
N VAL A 21 10.44 -1.15 -3.64
CA VAL A 21 11.78 -1.60 -4.04
C VAL A 21 11.93 -1.53 -5.55
N VAL A 22 10.98 -2.08 -6.33
CA VAL A 22 11.08 -2.10 -7.79
C VAL A 22 11.11 -0.69 -8.37
N VAL A 23 10.14 0.15 -8.00
CA VAL A 23 10.04 1.52 -8.54
C VAL A 23 11.21 2.38 -8.04
N GLY A 24 11.55 2.29 -6.76
CA GLY A 24 12.67 3.02 -6.17
C GLY A 24 14.01 2.63 -6.81
N ALA A 25 14.28 1.34 -7.00
CA ALA A 25 15.51 0.86 -7.62
C ALA A 25 15.63 1.27 -9.08
N ILE A 26 14.54 1.16 -9.86
CA ILE A 26 14.51 1.60 -11.26
C ILE A 26 14.81 3.10 -11.34
N LEU A 27 14.13 3.92 -10.54
CA LEU A 27 14.32 5.36 -10.58
C LEU A 27 15.71 5.76 -10.07
N GLN A 28 16.24 5.09 -9.05
CA GLN A 28 17.61 5.29 -8.57
C GLN A 28 18.63 5.00 -9.67
N TRP A 29 18.45 3.89 -10.38
CA TRP A 29 19.33 3.49 -11.48
C TRP A 29 19.29 4.53 -12.61
N LEU A 30 18.11 5.00 -12.99
CA LEU A 30 17.94 6.05 -14.00
C LEU A 30 18.58 7.38 -13.59
N LEU A 31 18.38 7.83 -12.35
CA LEU A 31 18.97 9.07 -11.84
C LEU A 31 20.50 8.98 -11.76
N THR A 32 21.03 7.83 -11.37
CA THR A 32 22.47 7.59 -11.35
C THR A 32 23.06 7.62 -12.76
N ALA A 33 22.39 6.97 -13.72
CA ALA A 33 22.78 7.01 -15.13
C ALA A 33 22.71 8.42 -15.74
N ALA A 34 21.82 9.28 -15.23
CA ALA A 34 21.69 10.68 -15.60
C ALA A 34 22.67 11.62 -14.87
N GLY A 35 23.60 11.10 -14.06
CA GLY A 35 24.57 11.90 -13.30
C GLY A 35 23.96 12.66 -12.12
N ARG A 36 22.80 12.21 -11.61
CA ARG A 36 22.08 12.81 -10.47
C ARG A 36 21.91 11.84 -9.28
N PRO A 37 22.99 11.24 -8.75
CA PRO A 37 22.90 10.33 -7.60
C PRO A 37 22.45 11.04 -6.31
N ASP A 38 22.58 12.36 -6.24
CA ASP A 38 22.13 13.24 -5.16
C ASP A 38 20.61 13.19 -4.93
N LEU A 39 19.85 12.82 -5.96
CA LEU A 39 18.38 12.70 -5.90
C LEU A 39 17.91 11.33 -5.38
N ALA A 40 18.74 10.57 -4.67
CA ALA A 40 18.38 9.24 -4.17
C ALA A 40 17.16 9.24 -3.23
N PHE A 41 17.03 10.27 -2.40
CA PHE A 41 15.86 10.42 -1.54
C PHE A 41 14.56 10.66 -2.32
N LEU A 42 14.64 11.29 -3.50
CA LEU A 42 13.50 11.42 -4.41
C LEU A 42 13.11 10.05 -4.99
N ALA A 43 14.08 9.24 -5.39
CA ALA A 43 13.84 7.89 -5.89
C ALA A 43 13.11 7.01 -4.86
N PHE A 44 13.60 7.03 -3.63
CA PHE A 44 12.99 6.29 -2.52
C PHE A 44 11.57 6.78 -2.22
N SER A 45 11.34 8.10 -2.18
CA SER A 45 10.02 8.69 -1.96
C SER A 45 9.04 8.32 -3.08
N ALA A 46 9.48 8.37 -4.33
CA ALA A 46 8.67 7.96 -5.48
C ALA A 46 8.29 6.47 -5.42
N GLY A 47 9.21 5.61 -4.97
CA GLY A 47 8.91 4.20 -4.70
C GLY A 47 7.79 4.02 -3.69
N LEU A 48 7.84 4.74 -2.57
CA LEU A 48 6.79 4.70 -1.55
C LEU A 48 5.45 5.26 -2.03
N PHE A 49 5.44 6.34 -2.81
CA PHE A 49 4.20 6.84 -3.42
C PHE A 49 3.59 5.83 -4.41
N ALA A 50 4.42 5.20 -5.24
CA ALA A 50 3.96 4.14 -6.14
C ALA A 50 3.39 2.95 -5.36
N ALA A 51 4.06 2.53 -4.29
CA ALA A 51 3.57 1.48 -3.39
C ALA A 51 2.22 1.82 -2.75
N ALA A 52 2.05 3.05 -2.27
CA ALA A 52 0.77 3.52 -1.73
C ALA A 52 -0.35 3.48 -2.79
N ALA A 53 -0.06 3.95 -4.01
CA ALA A 53 -1.01 3.96 -5.12
C ALA A 53 -1.42 2.53 -5.53
N VAL A 54 -0.45 1.63 -5.72
CA VAL A 54 -0.71 0.24 -6.08
C VAL A 54 -1.49 -0.47 -4.98
N ASN A 55 -1.08 -0.33 -3.71
CA ASN A 55 -1.82 -0.90 -2.58
C ASN A 55 -3.27 -0.39 -2.49
N TRP A 56 -3.51 0.88 -2.81
CA TRP A 56 -4.86 1.46 -2.81
C TRP A 56 -5.73 0.84 -3.90
N ILE A 57 -5.18 0.67 -5.12
CA ILE A 57 -5.89 0.05 -6.24
C ILE A 57 -6.18 -1.41 -5.94
N VAL A 58 -5.18 -2.17 -5.49
CA VAL A 58 -5.32 -3.60 -5.16
C VAL A 58 -6.29 -3.79 -4.00
N GLY A 59 -6.13 -3.03 -2.93
CA GLY A 59 -7.00 -3.06 -1.75
C GLY A 59 -8.45 -2.75 -2.10
N ARG A 60 -8.71 -1.66 -2.85
CA ARG A 60 -10.06 -1.35 -3.32
C ARG A 60 -10.64 -2.45 -4.18
N ARG A 61 -9.89 -3.00 -5.14
CA ARG A 61 -10.38 -4.10 -6.02
C ARG A 61 -10.73 -5.35 -5.23
N LEU A 62 -9.92 -5.72 -4.24
CA LEU A 62 -10.16 -6.90 -3.41
C LEU A 62 -11.34 -6.68 -2.45
N ASN A 63 -11.47 -5.49 -1.85
CA ASN A 63 -12.54 -5.17 -0.91
C ASN A 63 -13.86 -4.73 -1.55
N SER A 64 -13.92 -4.54 -2.87
CA SER A 64 -15.16 -4.21 -3.60
C SER A 64 -15.89 -5.43 -4.16
N ALA A 65 -15.45 -6.65 -3.82
CA ALA A 65 -16.13 -7.88 -4.22
C ALA A 65 -17.61 -7.89 -3.75
N PRO A 66 -18.57 -8.27 -4.61
CA PRO A 66 -19.98 -8.32 -4.24
C PRO A 66 -20.20 -9.20 -3.02
N GLY A 67 -21.05 -8.76 -2.10
CA GLY A 67 -21.48 -9.59 -0.98
C GLY A 67 -22.23 -10.81 -1.49
N ARG A 68 -22.04 -11.96 -0.85
CA ARG A 68 -22.83 -13.15 -1.13
C ARG A 68 -24.08 -13.11 -0.27
N ASP A 69 -25.24 -13.07 -0.91
CA ASP A 69 -26.52 -13.20 -0.24
C ASP A 69 -26.66 -14.65 0.24
N LEU A 70 -26.71 -14.84 1.56
CA LEU A 70 -27.09 -16.10 2.18
C LEU A 70 -28.48 -15.95 2.80
N VAL A 71 -29.28 -17.00 2.77
CA VAL A 71 -30.55 -17.07 3.51
C VAL A 71 -30.28 -17.86 4.79
N ASP A 72 -30.60 -17.29 5.94
CA ASP A 72 -30.54 -18.02 7.21
C ASP A 72 -31.68 -19.06 7.23
N PRO A 73 -31.38 -20.36 7.33
CA PRO A 73 -32.40 -21.40 7.31
C PRO A 73 -33.37 -21.34 8.50
N ARG A 74 -33.00 -20.73 9.63
CA ARG A 74 -33.85 -20.63 10.83
C ARG A 74 -34.80 -19.44 10.80
N THR A 75 -34.34 -18.28 10.32
CA THR A 75 -35.14 -17.05 10.32
C THR A 75 -35.67 -16.68 8.93
N GLN A 76 -35.23 -17.37 7.87
CA GLN A 76 -35.48 -17.02 6.46
C GLN A 76 -35.02 -15.61 6.08
N GLU A 77 -34.16 -14.98 6.90
CA GLU A 77 -33.63 -13.64 6.62
C GLU A 77 -32.47 -13.69 5.63
N ARG A 78 -32.36 -12.64 4.80
CA ARG A 78 -31.22 -12.45 3.89
C ARG A 78 -30.07 -11.78 4.63
N VAL A 79 -28.94 -12.47 4.72
CA VAL A 79 -27.69 -11.95 5.27
C VAL A 79 -26.67 -11.74 4.15
N VAL A 80 -26.18 -10.52 4.00
CA VAL A 80 -25.15 -10.18 2.99
C VAL A 80 -23.77 -10.40 3.59
N LEU A 81 -23.08 -11.47 3.19
CA LEU A 81 -21.71 -11.74 3.61
C LEU A 81 -20.71 -11.04 2.68
N ARG A 82 -20.08 -9.98 3.17
CA ARG A 82 -18.96 -9.31 2.49
C ARG A 82 -17.62 -9.88 2.94
N ARG A 83 -16.78 -10.28 1.98
CA ARG A 83 -15.37 -10.62 2.27
C ARG A 83 -14.62 -9.32 2.56
N ARG A 84 -13.93 -9.26 3.69
CA ARG A 84 -13.08 -8.13 4.07
C ARG A 84 -11.63 -8.58 4.16
N HIS A 85 -10.77 -7.89 3.43
CA HIS A 85 -9.32 -8.11 3.39
C HIS A 85 -8.64 -7.01 4.20
N ALA A 86 -8.19 -7.37 5.40
CA ALA A 86 -7.66 -6.44 6.38
C ALA A 86 -6.37 -6.97 7.03
N LEU A 87 -5.48 -6.04 7.37
CA LEU A 87 -4.27 -6.27 8.15
C LEU A 87 -4.34 -5.37 9.38
N PHE A 88 -4.12 -5.94 10.57
CA PHE A 88 -4.40 -5.33 11.87
C PHE A 88 -5.82 -4.74 11.96
N TRP A 89 -6.82 -5.47 11.44
CA TRP A 89 -8.22 -5.03 11.37
C TRP A 89 -8.47 -3.76 10.53
N ILE A 90 -7.43 -3.24 9.87
CA ILE A 90 -7.50 -2.11 8.94
C ILE A 90 -7.61 -2.65 7.52
N SER A 91 -8.62 -2.21 6.75
CA SER A 91 -8.77 -2.62 5.36
C SER A 91 -7.51 -2.30 4.55
N MET A 92 -7.14 -3.19 3.63
CA MET A 92 -5.91 -3.10 2.84
C MET A 92 -5.67 -1.71 2.24
N GLU A 93 -6.69 -1.06 1.68
CA GLU A 93 -6.59 0.27 1.08
C GLU A 93 -6.12 1.36 2.06
N TYR A 94 -6.50 1.28 3.35
CA TYR A 94 -6.13 2.32 4.32
C TYR A 94 -4.66 2.27 4.73
N TRP A 95 -3.96 1.16 4.50
CA TRP A 95 -2.50 1.11 4.63
C TRP A 95 -1.77 2.01 3.64
N SER A 96 -2.43 2.45 2.56
CA SER A 96 -1.85 3.42 1.63
C SER A 96 -1.63 4.80 2.26
N ILE A 97 -2.43 5.20 3.25
CA ILE A 97 -2.30 6.51 3.91
C ILE A 97 -0.98 6.60 4.70
N PRO A 98 -0.68 5.72 5.67
CA PRO A 98 0.58 5.79 6.39
C PRO A 98 1.79 5.59 5.47
N VAL A 99 1.69 4.75 4.43
CA VAL A 99 2.76 4.59 3.43
C VAL A 99 3.00 5.87 2.64
N ALA A 100 1.93 6.56 2.20
CA ALA A 100 2.05 7.84 1.52
C ALA A 100 2.61 8.94 2.45
N LEU A 101 2.21 8.95 3.72
CA LEU A 101 2.79 9.87 4.71
C LEU A 101 4.28 9.59 4.95
N ALA A 102 4.67 8.31 5.04
CA ALA A 102 6.08 7.92 5.16
C ALA A 102 6.90 8.34 3.94
N ALA A 103 6.30 8.43 2.75
CA ALA A 103 6.97 8.90 1.54
C ALA A 103 7.43 10.36 1.60
N PHE A 104 6.91 11.18 2.52
CA PHE A 104 7.36 12.56 2.69
C PHE A 104 8.62 12.68 3.56
N VAL A 105 8.89 11.71 4.44
CA VAL A 105 10.05 11.76 5.36
C VAL A 105 11.39 11.92 4.64
N PRO A 106 11.70 11.18 3.56
CA PRO A 106 12.96 11.34 2.83
C PRO A 106 13.05 12.67 2.08
N LEU A 107 11.92 13.26 1.67
CA LEU A 107 11.89 14.58 1.04
C LEU A 107 12.28 15.69 2.02
N LEU A 108 11.98 15.53 3.30
CA LEU A 108 12.43 16.47 4.33
C LEU A 108 13.97 16.44 4.46
N ALA A 109 14.59 15.27 4.32
CA ALA A 109 16.04 15.15 4.31
C ALA A 109 16.67 15.78 3.06
N LEU A 110 16.05 15.62 1.89
CA LEU A 110 16.48 16.27 0.64
C LEU A 110 16.48 17.81 0.78
N ARG A 111 15.48 18.39 1.45
CA ARG A 111 15.39 19.84 1.67
C ARG A 111 16.57 20.38 2.49
N GLN A 112 17.09 19.61 3.45
CA GLN A 112 18.20 20.05 4.28
C GLN A 112 19.53 20.11 3.51
N LEU A 113 19.69 19.30 2.46
CA LEU A 113 20.90 19.25 1.65
C LEU A 113 21.03 20.41 0.64
N GLY A 114 19.90 21.02 0.23
CA GLY A 114 19.88 22.13 -0.72
C GLY A 114 19.86 23.53 -0.11
N GLY A 115 20.04 23.65 1.22
CA GLY A 115 19.91 24.89 1.98
C GLY A 115 21.22 25.68 2.23
N HIS A 116 22.29 25.39 1.49
CA HIS A 116 23.58 26.08 1.62
C HIS A 116 24.01 26.73 0.30
#